data_AF-C3Y7P1-F1
#
_entry.id   AF-C3Y7P1-F1
#
_cell.length_a   1.000
_cell.length_b   1.000
_cell.length_c   1.000
_cell.angle_alpha   90.00
_cell.angle_beta   90.00
_cell.angle_gamma   90.00
#
_symmetry.space_group_name_H-M   'P 1'
#
loop_
_entity.id
_entity.type
_entity.pdbx_description
1 polymer ?
#
loop_
_entity_poly.entity_id
_entity_poly.type
_entity_poly.pdbx_seq_one_letter_code
_entity_poly.pdbx_strand_id
1 'polypeptide(L)'
;NLKTSVQNLEAQLKEFKATKFCPHSFKYDDDSMKFYTGFPNFDMFMAVFEYLASKASHLQYWRSHKNVQDSKPYQTPGKGKPGPKRKLCLLDEFFVVLVRLKVGLFNKDLAFRFNISESTVSRIVNTWVNFLYEEIPLLFPFPTQEDIRSNMPLQFSQYPTTRVIIDCTEIFIQKPSA
;
A
#
# COMPACT_ATOMS: atom_id res chain seq x y z
N ASN A 1 -37.06 -24.14 -10.05
CA ASN A 1 -36.61 -23.57 -8.76
C ASN A 1 -35.09 -23.53 -8.63
N LEU A 2 -34.33 -24.63 -8.67
CA LEU A 2 -32.86 -24.58 -8.55
C LEU A 2 -32.13 -23.85 -9.70
N LYS A 3 -32.50 -24.10 -10.96
CA LYS A 3 -31.89 -23.40 -12.13
C LYS A 3 -32.04 -21.88 -12.06
N THR A 4 -33.22 -21.41 -11.67
CA THR A 4 -33.53 -19.99 -11.51
C THR A 4 -32.72 -19.35 -10.38
N SER A 5 -32.56 -20.04 -9.25
CA SER A 5 -31.73 -19.56 -8.14
C SER A 5 -30.25 -19.47 -8.51
N VAL A 6 -29.71 -20.45 -9.24
CA VAL A 6 -28.32 -20.42 -9.72
C VAL A 6 -28.10 -19.23 -10.66
N GLN A 7 -28.99 -19.02 -11.63
CA GLN A 7 -28.92 -17.89 -12.55
C GLN A 7 -28.99 -16.53 -11.82
N ASN A 8 -29.85 -16.43 -10.80
CA ASN A 8 -29.96 -15.20 -10.01
C ASN A 8 -28.68 -14.93 -9.18
N LEU A 9 -28.11 -15.97 -8.55
CA LEU A 9 -26.85 -15.84 -7.80
C LEU A 9 -25.66 -15.49 -8.70
N GLU A 10 -25.60 -16.06 -9.91
CA GLU A 10 -24.58 -15.71 -10.91
C GLU A 10 -24.70 -14.25 -11.35
N ALA A 11 -25.92 -13.76 -11.56
CA ALA A 11 -26.18 -12.36 -11.87
C ALA A 11 -25.74 -11.43 -10.73
N GLN A 12 -26.12 -11.75 -9.48
CA GLN A 12 -25.72 -10.99 -8.30
C GLN A 12 -24.19 -10.99 -8.08
N LEU A 13 -23.53 -12.13 -8.31
CA LEU A 13 -22.07 -12.20 -8.22
C LEU A 13 -21.40 -11.35 -9.31
N LYS A 14 -21.96 -11.32 -10.52
CA LYS A 14 -21.45 -10.50 -11.61
C LYS A 14 -21.59 -9.00 -11.29
N GLU A 15 -22.76 -8.60 -10.78
CA GLU A 15 -23.02 -7.23 -10.34
C GLU A 15 -22.10 -6.82 -9.18
N PHE A 16 -22.03 -7.64 -8.13
CA PHE A 16 -21.15 -7.39 -6.98
C PHE A 16 -19.68 -7.25 -7.40
N LYS A 17 -19.21 -8.09 -8.33
CA LYS A 17 -17.85 -7.99 -8.88
C LYS A 17 -17.64 -6.71 -9.68
N ALA A 18 -18.64 -6.23 -10.41
CA ALA A 18 -18.57 -4.98 -11.16
C ALA A 18 -18.54 -3.75 -10.24
N THR A 19 -19.20 -3.81 -9.08
CA THR A 19 -19.24 -2.71 -8.10
C THR A 19 -18.09 -2.74 -7.08
N LYS A 20 -17.28 -3.80 -7.06
CA LYS A 20 -16.20 -3.95 -6.08
C LYS A 20 -15.15 -2.86 -6.31
N PHE A 21 -14.71 -2.20 -5.25
CA PHE A 21 -13.57 -1.29 -5.32
C PHE A 21 -12.26 -2.10 -5.39
N CYS A 22 -11.77 -2.38 -6.60
CA CYS A 22 -10.52 -3.10 -6.84
C CYS A 22 -9.89 -2.68 -8.17
N PRO A 23 -8.61 -3.02 -8.45
CA PRO A 23 -7.92 -2.61 -9.67
C PRO A 23 -8.65 -2.98 -10.96
N HIS A 24 -9.24 -4.17 -11.00
CA HIS A 24 -9.91 -4.69 -12.17
C HIS A 24 -11.14 -3.87 -12.58
N SER A 25 -11.76 -3.18 -11.61
CA SER A 25 -12.89 -2.29 -11.87
C SER A 25 -12.47 -1.04 -12.66
N PHE A 26 -11.18 -0.71 -12.66
CA PHE A 26 -10.60 0.41 -13.40
C PHE A 26 -9.77 -0.06 -14.60
N LYS A 27 -9.93 -1.31 -15.05
CA LYS A 27 -9.11 -1.88 -16.12
C LYS A 27 -9.19 -1.09 -17.43
N TYR A 28 -10.36 -0.52 -17.73
CA TYR A 28 -10.63 0.24 -18.95
C TYR A 28 -10.96 1.71 -18.66
N ASP A 29 -10.58 2.19 -17.47
CA ASP A 29 -10.79 3.56 -17.01
C ASP A 29 -9.45 4.12 -16.53
N ASP A 30 -8.67 4.60 -17.51
CA ASP A 30 -7.33 5.13 -17.31
C ASP A 30 -7.33 6.38 -16.41
N ASP A 31 -8.39 7.19 -16.48
CA ASP A 31 -8.53 8.38 -15.64
C ASP A 31 -8.67 7.99 -14.16
N SER A 32 -9.55 7.04 -13.85
CA SER A 32 -9.67 6.51 -12.49
C SER A 32 -8.39 5.77 -12.06
N MET A 33 -7.77 4.99 -12.94
CA MET A 33 -6.52 4.30 -12.64
C MET A 33 -5.42 5.30 -12.25
N LYS A 34 -5.26 6.36 -13.02
CA LYS A 34 -4.30 7.44 -12.75
C LYS A 34 -4.65 8.22 -11.50
N PHE A 35 -5.92 8.51 -11.26
CA PHE A 35 -6.37 9.20 -10.06
C PHE A 35 -6.04 8.40 -8.80
N TYR A 36 -6.41 7.12 -8.76
CA TYR A 36 -6.27 6.27 -7.58
C TYR A 36 -4.86 5.74 -7.36
N THR A 37 -4.11 5.45 -8.42
CA THR A 37 -2.81 4.76 -8.29
C THR A 37 -1.62 5.62 -8.72
N GLY A 38 -1.85 6.64 -9.54
CA GLY A 38 -0.79 7.40 -10.20
C GLY A 38 -0.27 6.76 -11.49
N PHE A 39 -0.61 5.50 -11.79
CA PHE A 39 -0.22 4.85 -13.05
C PHE A 39 -1.10 5.29 -14.21
N PRO A 40 -0.55 5.45 -15.42
CA PRO A 40 -1.30 5.98 -16.55
C PRO A 40 -2.42 5.05 -17.03
N ASN A 41 -2.30 3.73 -16.82
CA ASN A 41 -3.29 2.73 -17.22
C ASN A 41 -3.09 1.43 -16.44
N PHE A 42 -4.03 0.49 -16.62
CA PHE A 42 -4.02 -0.80 -15.93
C PHE A 42 -2.80 -1.66 -16.26
N ASP A 43 -2.30 -1.61 -17.50
CA ASP A 43 -1.17 -2.43 -17.93
C ASP A 43 0.13 -1.99 -17.24
N MET A 44 0.38 -0.69 -17.11
CA MET A 44 1.53 -0.17 -16.36
C MET A 44 1.45 -0.50 -14.86
N PHE A 45 0.25 -0.42 -14.28
CA PHE A 45 0.01 -0.86 -12.90
C PHE A 45 0.34 -2.35 -12.73
N MET A 46 -0.14 -3.21 -13.65
CA MET A 46 0.11 -4.65 -13.61
C MET A 46 1.59 -4.98 -13.82
N ALA A 47 2.28 -4.31 -14.74
CA ALA A 47 3.70 -4.53 -14.98
C ALA A 47 4.54 -4.30 -13.72
N VAL A 48 4.28 -3.22 -12.98
CA VAL A 48 4.95 -2.95 -11.69
C VAL A 48 4.55 -3.97 -10.63
N PHE A 49 3.27 -4.31 -10.56
CA PHE A 49 2.81 -5.33 -9.61
C PHE A 49 3.49 -6.69 -9.86
N GLU A 50 3.58 -7.14 -11.10
CA GLU A 50 4.19 -8.43 -11.47
C GLU A 50 5.68 -8.47 -11.12
N TYR A 51 6.41 -7.35 -11.33
CA TYR A 51 7.79 -7.20 -10.87
C TYR A 51 7.93 -7.41 -9.36
N LEU A 52 6.99 -6.87 -8.58
CA LEU A 52 6.99 -6.95 -7.12
C LEU A 52 6.40 -8.26 -6.58
N ALA A 53 5.49 -8.91 -7.31
CA ALA A 53 4.65 -10.00 -6.80
C ALA A 53 5.48 -11.21 -6.32
N SER A 54 6.55 -11.55 -7.05
CA SER A 54 7.47 -12.64 -6.69
C SER A 54 8.12 -12.39 -5.32
N LYS A 55 8.57 -11.15 -5.08
CA LYS A 55 9.22 -10.72 -3.83
C LYS A 55 8.22 -10.52 -2.70
N ALA A 56 7.02 -10.03 -3.03
CA ALA A 56 5.91 -9.79 -2.10
C ALA A 56 5.29 -11.09 -1.55
N SER A 57 5.48 -12.22 -2.22
CA SER A 57 4.95 -13.53 -1.82
C SER A 57 5.37 -13.95 -0.41
N HIS A 58 6.57 -13.53 0.02
CA HIS A 58 7.13 -13.83 1.34
C HIS A 58 6.83 -12.76 2.40
N LEU A 59 6.10 -11.68 2.06
CA LEU A 59 5.80 -10.60 2.98
C LEU A 59 5.15 -11.11 4.27
N GLN A 60 5.68 -10.65 5.38
CA GLN A 60 5.08 -10.83 6.69
C GLN A 60 4.54 -9.48 7.15
N TYR A 61 3.26 -9.45 7.55
CA TYR A 61 2.70 -8.23 8.09
C TYR A 61 3.50 -7.76 9.28
N TRP A 62 3.83 -6.47 9.25
CA TRP A 62 4.42 -5.76 10.36
C TRP A 62 3.60 -6.02 11.63
N ARG A 63 4.30 -6.50 12.65
CA ARG A 63 3.80 -6.59 14.02
C ARG A 63 4.75 -5.74 14.87
N SER A 64 4.19 -5.01 15.83
CA SER A 64 4.95 -4.22 16.82
C SER A 64 6.20 -4.99 17.29
N HIS A 65 7.28 -4.25 17.62
CA HIS A 65 8.67 -4.68 17.96
C HIS A 65 8.90 -5.86 18.95
N LYS A 66 7.90 -6.67 19.31
CA LYS A 66 8.09 -7.88 20.10
C LYS A 66 8.66 -9.02 19.23
N ASN A 67 9.95 -9.27 19.42
CA ASN A 67 10.72 -10.48 19.11
C ASN A 67 10.44 -11.09 17.72
N VAL A 68 11.11 -10.55 16.71
CA VAL A 68 11.35 -11.25 15.45
C VAL A 68 12.33 -12.39 15.77
N GLN A 69 11.83 -13.60 15.99
CA GLN A 69 12.68 -14.78 15.87
C GLN A 69 13.00 -14.97 14.37
N ASP A 70 14.28 -15.00 14.03
CA ASP A 70 14.81 -15.04 12.66
C ASP A 70 14.37 -16.28 11.85
N SER A 71 13.97 -17.35 12.55
CA SER A 71 13.41 -18.54 11.93
C SER A 71 12.16 -18.98 12.68
N LYS A 72 11.04 -19.09 11.97
CA LYS A 72 9.79 -19.60 12.55
C LYS A 72 9.60 -21.07 12.17
N PRO A 73 9.14 -21.94 13.08
CA PRO A 73 9.05 -23.39 12.85
C PRO A 73 8.27 -23.81 11.61
N TYR A 74 7.38 -22.96 11.11
CA TYR A 74 6.54 -23.19 9.94
C TYR A 74 7.20 -22.83 8.59
N GLN A 75 8.41 -22.28 8.59
CA GLN A 75 9.21 -22.08 7.37
C GLN A 75 9.89 -23.38 6.91
N THR A 76 9.67 -24.50 7.60
CA THR A 76 10.12 -25.83 7.21
C THR A 76 9.23 -26.41 6.09
N PRO A 77 9.81 -27.15 5.11
CA PRO A 77 9.03 -27.80 4.06
C PRO A 77 7.96 -28.72 4.64
N GLY A 78 6.73 -28.63 4.13
CA GLY A 78 5.59 -29.46 4.57
C GLY A 78 4.75 -28.90 5.73
N LYS A 79 5.12 -27.77 6.34
CA LYS A 79 4.29 -27.08 7.34
C LYS A 79 3.65 -25.82 6.77
N GLY A 80 2.32 -25.73 6.86
CA GLY A 80 1.59 -24.51 6.51
C GLY A 80 1.81 -23.40 7.53
N LYS A 81 1.79 -22.14 7.08
CA LYS A 81 1.88 -20.98 7.97
C LYS A 81 0.70 -20.98 8.96
N PRO A 82 0.94 -21.02 10.28
CA PRO A 82 -0.11 -20.98 11.27
C PRO A 82 -0.75 -19.59 11.30
N GLY A 83 -2.07 -19.57 11.43
CA GLY A 83 -2.88 -18.37 11.55
C GLY A 83 -3.81 -18.14 10.34
N PRO A 84 -4.69 -17.15 10.45
CA PRO A 84 -5.65 -16.84 9.39
C PRO A 84 -4.97 -16.50 8.06
N LYS A 85 -5.53 -16.98 6.96
CA LYS A 85 -5.12 -16.55 5.61
C LYS A 85 -5.32 -15.04 5.48
N ARG A 86 -4.55 -14.41 4.59
CA ARG A 86 -4.73 -12.99 4.28
C ARG A 86 -6.14 -12.77 3.74
N LYS A 87 -6.79 -11.69 4.19
CA LYS A 87 -8.15 -11.34 3.74
C LYS A 87 -8.16 -10.76 2.33
N LEU A 88 -7.08 -10.10 1.92
CA LEU A 88 -6.89 -9.55 0.58
C LEU A 88 -5.79 -10.34 -0.13
N CYS A 89 -5.87 -10.38 -1.47
CA CYS A 89 -4.76 -10.85 -2.29
C CYS A 89 -3.70 -9.76 -2.41
N LEU A 90 -2.49 -10.12 -2.85
CA LEU A 90 -1.38 -9.18 -3.00
C LEU A 90 -1.71 -8.01 -3.92
N LEU A 91 -2.47 -8.25 -4.99
CA LEU A 91 -2.88 -7.20 -5.94
C LEU A 91 -3.81 -6.17 -5.28
N ASP A 92 -4.80 -6.64 -4.52
CA ASP A 92 -5.72 -5.77 -3.78
C ASP A 92 -4.95 -5.01 -2.67
N GLU A 93 -4.01 -5.64 -1.98
CA GLU A 93 -3.15 -4.97 -0.99
C GLU A 93 -2.29 -3.87 -1.62
N PHE A 94 -1.62 -4.16 -2.75
CA PHE A 94 -0.84 -3.18 -3.48
C PHE A 94 -1.68 -1.97 -3.89
N PHE A 95 -2.90 -2.21 -4.37
CA PHE A 95 -3.84 -1.16 -4.73
C PHE A 95 -4.26 -0.30 -3.53
N VAL A 96 -4.58 -0.89 -2.37
CA VAL A 96 -4.88 -0.14 -1.13
C VAL A 96 -3.75 0.83 -0.80
N VAL A 97 -2.51 0.38 -0.92
CA VAL A 97 -1.31 1.17 -0.59
C VAL A 97 -1.17 2.34 -1.55
N LEU A 98 -1.31 2.12 -2.85
CA LEU A 98 -1.24 3.20 -3.84
C LEU A 98 -2.36 4.22 -3.64
N VAL A 99 -3.60 3.79 -3.40
CA VAL A 99 -4.72 4.70 -3.08
C VAL A 99 -4.41 5.54 -1.85
N ARG A 100 -3.85 4.93 -0.81
CA ARG A 100 -3.46 5.63 0.42
C ARG A 100 -2.37 6.67 0.17
N LEU A 101 -1.36 6.34 -0.64
CA LEU A 101 -0.23 7.23 -0.95
C LEU A 101 -0.59 8.34 -1.94
N LYS A 102 -1.41 8.03 -2.96
CA LYS A 102 -1.74 8.95 -4.05
C LYS A 102 -2.88 9.90 -3.73
N VAL A 103 -3.95 9.38 -3.12
CA VAL A 103 -5.19 10.12 -2.84
C VAL A 103 -5.29 10.52 -1.36
N GLY A 104 -4.56 9.84 -0.47
CA GLY A 104 -4.52 10.21 0.94
C GLY A 104 -5.74 9.76 1.75
N LEU A 105 -6.52 8.78 1.26
CA LEU A 105 -7.74 8.32 1.95
C LEU A 105 -7.46 7.82 3.38
N PHE A 106 -8.37 8.10 4.31
CA PHE A 106 -8.24 7.66 5.70
C PHE A 106 -8.36 6.15 5.83
N ASN A 107 -7.73 5.58 6.87
CA ASN A 107 -7.80 4.15 7.14
C ASN A 107 -9.25 3.66 7.32
N LYS A 108 -10.13 4.48 7.91
CA LYS A 108 -11.57 4.20 8.06
C LYS A 108 -12.30 4.05 6.72
N ASP A 109 -11.99 4.90 5.76
CA ASP A 109 -12.59 4.85 4.42
C ASP A 109 -12.10 3.63 3.64
N LEU A 110 -10.78 3.38 3.66
CA LEU A 110 -10.20 2.17 3.06
C LEU A 110 -10.74 0.88 3.72
N ALA A 111 -10.92 0.87 5.04
CA ALA A 111 -11.50 -0.26 5.75
C ALA A 111 -12.91 -0.59 5.25
N PHE A 112 -13.73 0.46 5.06
CA PHE A 112 -15.07 0.32 4.48
C PHE A 112 -15.04 -0.19 3.04
N ARG A 113 -14.27 0.45 2.15
CA ARG A 113 -14.20 0.09 0.72
C ARG A 113 -13.72 -1.34 0.46
N PHE A 114 -12.76 -1.81 1.26
CA PHE A 114 -12.16 -3.14 1.10
C PHE A 114 -12.76 -4.20 2.05
N ASN A 115 -13.76 -3.83 2.85
CA ASN A 115 -14.42 -4.71 3.82
C ASN A 115 -13.44 -5.43 4.77
N ILE A 116 -12.50 -4.65 5.32
CA ILE A 116 -11.49 -5.11 6.29
C ILE A 116 -11.46 -4.16 7.49
N SER A 117 -10.80 -4.53 8.59
CA SER A 117 -10.68 -3.63 9.75
C SER A 117 -9.67 -2.51 9.47
N GLU A 118 -9.84 -1.35 10.11
CA GLU A 118 -8.85 -0.25 10.08
C GLU A 118 -7.46 -0.72 10.53
N SER A 119 -7.42 -1.63 11.53
CA SER A 119 -6.17 -2.24 11.99
C SER A 119 -5.51 -3.10 10.90
N THR A 120 -6.28 -3.71 10.01
CA THR A 120 -5.78 -4.48 8.86
C THR A 120 -5.22 -3.54 7.81
N VAL A 121 -5.93 -2.45 7.49
CA VAL A 121 -5.44 -1.41 6.56
C VAL A 121 -4.10 -0.86 7.04
N SER A 122 -4.01 -0.44 8.31
CA SER A 122 -2.78 0.09 8.89
C SER A 122 -1.61 -0.91 8.79
N ARG A 123 -1.84 -2.20 9.09
CA ARG A 123 -0.81 -3.23 8.93
C ARG A 123 -0.39 -3.41 7.48
N ILE A 124 -1.33 -3.44 6.53
CA ILE A 124 -1.04 -3.55 5.10
C ILE A 124 -0.17 -2.37 4.65
N VAL A 125 -0.63 -1.13 4.91
CA VAL A 125 0.07 0.09 4.51
C VAL A 125 1.49 0.13 5.06
N ASN A 126 1.68 -0.08 6.37
CA ASN A 126 3.02 -0.05 6.98
C ASN A 126 3.93 -1.14 6.42
N THR A 127 3.41 -2.35 6.21
CA THR A 127 4.20 -3.47 5.67
C THR A 127 4.65 -3.19 4.25
N TRP A 128 3.73 -2.74 3.40
CA TRP A 128 4.01 -2.49 1.99
C TRP A 128 4.88 -1.24 1.78
N VAL A 129 4.71 -0.18 2.57
CA VAL A 129 5.58 1.02 2.46
C VAL A 129 7.03 0.64 2.75
N ASN A 130 7.29 -0.14 3.81
CA ASN A 130 8.64 -0.62 4.11
C ASN A 130 9.17 -1.55 3.01
N PHE A 131 8.32 -2.43 2.48
CA PHE A 131 8.71 -3.31 1.37
C PHE A 131 9.04 -2.54 0.09
N LEU A 132 8.22 -1.55 -0.29
CA LEU A 132 8.46 -0.73 -1.47
C LEU A 132 9.73 0.12 -1.34
N TYR A 133 10.04 0.59 -0.12
CA TYR A 133 11.29 1.28 0.17
C TYR A 133 12.51 0.40 -0.13
N GLU A 134 12.49 -0.87 0.27
CA GLU A 134 13.59 -1.81 0.02
C GLU A 134 13.66 -2.27 -1.46
N GLU A 135 12.52 -2.43 -2.12
CA GLU A 135 12.46 -3.02 -3.46
C GLU A 135 12.58 -2.02 -4.61
N ILE A 136 12.37 -0.73 -4.32
CA ILE A 136 12.37 0.32 -5.33
C ILE A 136 13.35 1.46 -4.98
N PRO A 137 14.61 1.16 -4.58
CA PRO A 137 15.59 2.20 -4.24
C PRO A 137 15.99 3.02 -5.47
N LEU A 138 15.90 2.43 -6.67
CA LEU A 138 16.28 3.08 -7.93
C LEU A 138 15.25 4.09 -8.44
N LEU A 139 13.95 3.96 -8.09
CA LEU A 139 12.97 4.98 -8.49
C LEU A 139 13.04 6.23 -7.62
N PHE A 140 13.53 6.09 -6.38
CA PHE A 140 13.67 7.20 -5.44
C PHE A 140 15.05 7.17 -4.79
N PRO A 141 16.14 7.45 -5.54
CA PRO A 141 17.47 7.50 -4.97
C PRO A 141 17.52 8.68 -3.99
N PHE A 142 17.50 8.36 -2.70
CA PHE A 142 17.62 9.39 -1.68
C PHE A 142 19.09 9.84 -1.64
N PRO A 143 19.40 11.12 -1.90
CA PRO A 143 20.78 11.57 -2.03
C PRO A 143 21.55 11.36 -0.71
N THR A 144 22.87 11.12 -0.76
CA THR A 144 23.68 10.94 0.45
C THR A 144 23.90 12.27 1.19
N GLN A 145 24.32 12.24 2.46
CA GLN A 145 24.50 13.48 3.23
C GLN A 145 25.61 14.32 2.62
N GLU A 146 26.62 13.63 2.11
CA GLU A 146 27.77 14.20 1.44
C GLU A 146 27.39 14.85 0.11
N ASP A 147 26.55 14.19 -0.70
CA ASP A 147 26.03 14.76 -1.95
C ASP A 147 25.26 16.05 -1.70
N ILE A 148 24.39 16.06 -0.69
CA ILE A 148 23.57 17.23 -0.34
C ILE A 148 24.46 18.36 0.16
N ARG A 149 25.42 18.05 1.05
CA ARG A 149 26.33 19.03 1.62
C ARG A 149 27.21 19.69 0.56
N SER A 150 27.69 18.91 -0.40
CA SER A 150 28.51 19.40 -1.52
C SER A 150 27.75 20.37 -2.42
N ASN A 151 26.42 20.25 -2.47
CA ASN A 151 25.53 21.09 -3.28
C ASN A 151 24.65 22.04 -2.44
N MET A 152 24.96 22.22 -1.14
CA MET A 152 24.12 22.98 -0.22
C MET A 152 24.23 24.49 -0.50
N PRO A 153 23.11 25.20 -0.73
CA PRO A 153 23.15 26.65 -0.88
C PRO A 153 23.66 27.34 0.39
N LEU A 154 24.40 28.44 0.22
CA LEU A 154 24.96 29.21 1.34
C LEU A 154 23.90 29.65 2.35
N GLN A 155 22.68 29.95 1.90
CA GLN A 155 21.57 30.33 2.79
C GLN A 155 21.18 29.22 3.78
N PHE A 156 21.47 27.96 3.47
CA PHE A 156 21.19 26.80 4.32
C PHE A 156 22.43 26.26 5.04
N SER A 157 23.58 26.93 4.92
CA SER A 157 24.85 26.51 5.54
C SER A 157 24.77 26.33 7.07
N GLN A 158 23.88 27.07 7.73
CA GLN A 158 23.61 26.94 9.17
C GLN A 158 22.87 25.65 9.55
N TYR A 159 22.40 24.88 8.57
CA TYR A 159 21.71 23.61 8.75
C TYR A 159 22.44 22.45 8.05
N PRO A 160 23.67 22.10 8.48
CA PRO A 160 24.54 21.18 7.75
C PRO A 160 24.04 19.73 7.71
N THR A 161 23.09 19.37 8.57
CA THR A 161 22.44 18.06 8.62
C THR A 161 21.14 18.00 7.82
N THR A 162 20.65 19.12 7.27
CA THR A 162 19.41 19.17 6.49
C THR A 162 19.60 18.41 5.18
N ARG A 163 18.66 17.51 4.88
CA ARG A 163 18.64 16.68 3.66
C ARG A 163 17.47 17.01 2.73
N VAL A 164 16.33 17.29 3.31
CA VAL A 164 15.08 17.57 2.60
C VAL A 164 14.41 18.74 3.27
N ILE A 165 13.94 19.68 2.47
CA ILE A 165 13.06 20.76 2.90
C ILE A 165 11.67 20.38 2.38
N ILE A 166 10.73 20.19 3.30
CA ILE A 166 9.35 19.91 2.95
C ILE A 166 8.58 21.19 3.24
N ASP A 167 8.10 21.84 2.19
CA ASP A 167 7.21 22.98 2.34
C ASP A 167 5.82 22.48 2.78
N CYS A 168 5.39 22.88 3.98
CA CYS A 168 4.16 22.44 4.60
C CYS A 168 3.36 23.66 5.03
N THR A 169 2.04 23.63 4.80
CA THR A 169 1.12 24.59 5.43
C THR A 169 0.74 24.09 6.82
N GLU A 170 1.21 24.77 7.86
CA GLU A 170 0.81 24.48 9.23
C GLU A 170 -0.59 25.05 9.50
N ILE A 171 -1.50 24.21 10.01
CA ILE A 171 -2.82 24.64 10.48
C ILE A 171 -2.81 24.60 12.00
N PHE A 172 -2.79 25.77 12.63
CA PHE A 172 -2.86 25.88 14.09
C PHE A 172 -4.25 25.46 14.59
N ILE A 173 -4.28 24.44 15.45
CA ILE A 173 -5.51 24.02 16.14
C ILE A 173 -5.55 24.60 17.56
N GLN A 174 -6.76 24.88 18.06
CA GLN A 174 -6.96 25.43 19.39
C GLN A 174 -6.60 24.37 20.45
N LYS A 175 -5.57 24.63 21.26
CA LYS A 175 -5.21 23.77 22.39
C LYS A 175 -6.12 24.08 23.59
N PRO A 176 -6.64 23.09 24.32
CA PRO A 176 -7.33 23.35 25.58
C PRO A 176 -6.37 24.07 26.54
N SER A 177 -6.88 25.08 27.25
CA SER A 177 -6.12 25.75 28.31
C SER A 177 -6.09 24.82 29.52
N ALA A 178 -4.90 24.62 30.09
CA ALA A 178 -4.71 23.84 31.31
C ALA A 178 -5.23 24.61 32.53
#